data_AF-A0A955Q406-F1
#
_entry.id   AF-A0A955Q406-F1
#
_cell.length_a   1.000
_cell.length_b   1.000
_cell.length_c   1.000
_cell.angle_alpha   90.00
_cell.angle_beta   90.00
_cell.angle_gamma   90.00
#
_symmetry.space_group_name_H-M   'P 1'
#
loop_
_entity.id
_entity.type
_entity.pdbx_description
1 polymer ?
#
loop_
_entity_poly.entity_id
_entity_poly.type
_entity_poly.pdbx_seq_one_letter_code
_entity_poly.pdbx_strand_id
1 'polypeptide(L)'
;MQIKYLSTLMALCLSFITGYSHGAPADKVAELCGSCHALERPDYEAQGREERFSRKAPPLYFAGNKYRQEWLAAFLQAPYPLYPSGYFPESKLQDTADGDIPNENDLVTHLQLSESDASEVTDYLMNLQPYTEMLSQDNYSEGKVSLRMGTLDFRKFKGCDACHQDSEDNGGFSGPILYDAWSRLQPHYISAFLKNPLQWDPNTIMPVPQMNEQAVHKLVDYLKAIGEAE
;
A
#
# COMPACT_ATOMS: atom_id res chain seq x y z
N MET A 1 -61.43 -39.17 33.24
CA MET A 1 -60.80 -38.77 31.96
C MET A 1 -59.68 -37.80 32.30
N GLN A 2 -58.45 -38.31 32.48
CA GLN A 2 -57.28 -37.55 32.95
C GLN A 2 -56.29 -37.47 31.79
N ILE A 3 -56.10 -36.26 31.25
CA ILE A 3 -55.23 -35.98 30.11
C ILE A 3 -53.83 -35.71 30.66
N LYS A 4 -52.86 -36.57 30.34
CA LYS A 4 -51.43 -36.35 30.60
C LYS A 4 -50.88 -35.41 29.53
N TYR A 5 -50.38 -34.25 29.93
CA TYR A 5 -49.54 -33.41 29.07
C TYR A 5 -48.08 -33.87 29.17
N LEU A 6 -47.52 -34.28 28.04
CA LEU A 6 -46.13 -34.66 27.85
C LEU A 6 -45.38 -33.42 27.35
N SER A 7 -44.57 -32.79 28.21
CA SER A 7 -43.73 -31.65 27.84
C SER A 7 -42.44 -32.14 27.20
N THR A 8 -42.32 -31.97 25.87
CA THR A 8 -41.10 -32.21 25.10
C THR A 8 -40.20 -30.98 25.20
N LEU A 9 -39.07 -31.09 25.90
CA LEU A 9 -38.02 -30.07 25.94
C LEU A 9 -37.19 -30.15 24.66
N MET A 10 -37.39 -29.18 23.76
CA MET A 10 -36.57 -28.98 22.56
C MET A 10 -35.30 -28.22 22.97
N ALA A 11 -34.17 -28.92 23.01
CA ALA A 11 -32.87 -28.31 23.28
C ALA A 11 -32.44 -27.48 22.08
N LEU A 12 -32.47 -26.14 22.23
CA LEU A 12 -31.92 -25.18 21.29
C LEU A 12 -30.38 -25.29 21.35
N CYS A 13 -29.75 -25.94 20.38
CA CYS A 13 -28.31 -25.81 20.17
C CYS A 13 -28.04 -24.38 19.68
N LEU A 14 -27.61 -23.51 20.59
CA LEU A 14 -26.95 -22.26 20.21
C LEU A 14 -25.58 -22.61 19.62
N SER A 15 -25.50 -22.55 18.29
CA SER A 15 -24.23 -22.51 17.58
C SER A 15 -23.46 -21.29 18.05
N PHE A 16 -22.40 -21.51 18.83
CA PHE A 16 -21.40 -20.50 19.10
C PHE A 16 -20.82 -20.05 17.77
N ILE A 17 -21.07 -18.79 17.41
CA ILE A 17 -20.30 -18.09 16.38
C ILE A 17 -18.87 -18.06 16.91
N THR A 18 -17.98 -18.80 16.27
CA THR A 18 -16.54 -18.73 16.53
C THR A 18 -16.09 -17.31 16.22
N GLY A 19 -15.93 -16.49 17.26
CA GLY A 19 -15.13 -15.29 17.17
C GLY A 19 -13.73 -15.69 16.75
N TYR A 20 -13.22 -15.05 15.69
CA TYR A 20 -11.80 -15.11 15.37
C TYR A 20 -11.02 -14.72 16.63
N SER A 21 -10.27 -15.67 17.21
CA SER A 21 -9.28 -15.30 18.21
C SER A 21 -8.26 -14.43 17.49
N HIS A 22 -8.16 -13.16 17.86
CA HIS A 22 -7.03 -12.34 17.44
C HIS A 22 -5.80 -13.01 18.04
N GLY A 23 -5.00 -13.65 17.18
CA GLY A 23 -3.77 -14.32 17.60
C GLY A 23 -2.76 -13.28 18.06
N ALA A 24 -1.80 -13.68 18.90
CA ALA A 24 -0.72 -12.81 19.36
C ALA A 24 -0.04 -11.94 18.27
N PRO A 25 0.14 -12.42 17.01
CA PRO A 25 0.68 -11.58 15.94
C PRO A 25 -0.23 -10.41 15.55
N ALA A 26 -1.55 -10.58 15.59
CA ALA A 26 -2.51 -9.52 15.26
C ALA A 26 -2.48 -8.41 16.32
N ASP A 27 -2.43 -8.79 17.59
CA ASP A 27 -2.35 -7.84 18.71
C ASP A 27 -1.04 -7.05 18.66
N LYS A 28 0.09 -7.73 18.38
CA LYS A 28 1.39 -7.07 18.20
C LYS A 28 1.34 -6.06 17.06
N VAL A 29 0.79 -6.41 15.91
CA VAL A 29 0.71 -5.49 14.75
C VAL A 29 -0.24 -4.32 15.06
N ALA A 30 -1.34 -4.57 15.75
CA ALA A 30 -2.24 -3.51 16.20
C ALA A 30 -1.55 -2.52 17.15
N GLU A 31 -0.76 -3.02 18.11
CA GLU A 31 0.01 -2.21 19.05
C GLU A 31 1.10 -1.38 18.35
N LEU A 32 1.89 -2.00 17.47
CA LEU A 32 3.04 -1.37 16.84
C LEU A 32 2.67 -0.45 15.67
N CYS A 33 1.62 -0.78 14.92
CA CYS A 33 1.32 -0.13 13.64
C CYS A 33 -0.02 0.62 13.63
N GLY A 34 -0.98 0.19 14.46
CA GLY A 34 -2.39 0.63 14.38
C GLY A 34 -2.63 2.11 14.71
N SER A 35 -1.69 2.79 15.37
CA SER A 35 -1.80 4.24 15.64
C SER A 35 -1.62 5.11 14.40
N CYS A 36 -1.07 4.56 13.32
CA CYS A 36 -0.75 5.27 12.08
C CYS A 36 -1.34 4.61 10.83
N HIS A 37 -1.35 3.27 10.80
CA HIS A 37 -1.79 2.47 9.65
C HIS A 37 -3.16 1.87 9.89
N ALA A 38 -4.06 2.00 8.91
CA ALA A 38 -5.30 1.24 8.91
C ALA A 38 -5.02 -0.24 8.59
N LEU A 39 -5.29 -1.12 9.57
CA LEU A 39 -5.14 -2.58 9.45
C LEU A 39 -6.38 -3.26 8.88
N GLU A 40 -7.50 -2.55 8.86
CA GLU A 40 -8.75 -2.93 8.19
C GLU A 40 -9.11 -1.90 7.13
N ARG A 41 -10.00 -2.27 6.21
CA ARG A 41 -10.51 -1.34 5.20
C ARG A 41 -11.34 -0.24 5.89
N PRO A 42 -10.96 1.04 5.78
CA PRO A 42 -11.80 2.13 6.26
C PRO A 42 -13.17 2.12 5.58
N ASP A 43 -14.20 2.55 6.32
CA ASP A 43 -15.51 2.87 5.74
C ASP A 43 -15.42 4.19 4.96
N TYR A 44 -14.86 4.11 3.75
CA TYR A 44 -14.63 5.25 2.87
C TYR A 44 -15.93 5.96 2.49
N GLU A 45 -17.03 5.22 2.40
CA GLU A 45 -18.35 5.71 2.04
C GLU A 45 -18.93 6.59 3.16
N ALA A 46 -18.80 6.16 4.42
CA ALA A 46 -19.27 6.94 5.55
C ALA A 46 -18.35 8.13 5.86
N GLN A 47 -17.03 7.95 5.78
CA GLN A 47 -16.06 8.98 6.15
C GLN A 47 -15.77 9.98 5.02
N GLY A 48 -16.03 9.60 3.77
CA GLY A 48 -15.74 10.42 2.59
C GLY A 48 -14.26 10.82 2.53
N ARG A 49 -13.97 12.02 2.01
CA ARG A 49 -12.60 12.52 1.84
C ARG A 49 -11.88 12.85 3.15
N GLU A 50 -12.61 13.04 4.25
CA GLU A 50 -12.01 13.38 5.55
C GLU A 50 -11.07 12.28 6.03
N GLU A 51 -11.41 11.02 5.74
CA GLU A 51 -10.58 9.86 6.04
C GLU A 51 -9.14 10.07 5.54
N ARG A 52 -8.96 10.57 4.31
CA ARG A 52 -7.62 10.83 3.74
C ARG A 52 -6.86 11.91 4.48
N PHE A 53 -7.53 12.99 4.87
CA PHE A 53 -6.90 14.10 5.59
C PHE A 53 -6.50 13.71 7.02
N SER A 54 -7.12 12.68 7.59
CA SER A 54 -6.79 12.16 8.92
C SER A 54 -5.65 11.13 8.95
N ARG A 55 -5.22 10.63 7.79
CA ARG A 55 -4.20 9.58 7.72
C ARG A 55 -2.83 10.10 8.13
N LYS A 56 -2.08 9.25 8.85
CA LYS A 56 -0.66 9.46 9.15
C LYS A 56 0.25 8.60 8.27
N ALA A 57 -0.29 7.53 7.70
CA ALA A 57 0.46 6.55 6.92
C ALA A 57 -0.48 5.80 5.94
N PRO A 58 0.05 5.08 4.93
CA PRO A 58 -0.79 4.31 4.02
C PRO A 58 -1.46 3.11 4.70
N PRO A 59 -2.67 2.71 4.28
CA PRO A 59 -3.34 1.51 4.80
C PRO A 59 -2.52 0.24 4.53
N LEU A 60 -2.61 -0.73 5.45
CA LEU A 60 -1.90 -2.01 5.39
C LEU A 60 -2.82 -3.23 5.24
N TYR A 61 -4.15 -3.05 5.25
CA TYR A 61 -5.14 -4.14 5.15
C TYR A 61 -5.06 -4.99 3.85
N PHE A 62 -4.21 -4.61 2.91
CA PHE A 62 -3.88 -5.36 1.68
C PHE A 62 -2.37 -5.48 1.43
N ALA A 63 -1.55 -5.38 2.48
CA ALA A 63 -0.10 -5.39 2.37
C ALA A 63 0.44 -6.61 1.61
N GLY A 64 -0.14 -7.79 1.83
CA GLY A 64 0.24 -9.02 1.14
C GLY A 64 -0.13 -9.08 -0.34
N ASN A 65 -1.03 -8.21 -0.82
CA ASN A 65 -1.27 -8.02 -2.26
C ASN A 65 -0.28 -7.02 -2.87
N LYS A 66 0.28 -6.11 -2.06
CA LYS A 66 1.03 -4.93 -2.51
C LYS A 66 2.54 -5.15 -2.51
N TYR A 67 3.09 -5.61 -1.38
CA TYR A 67 4.53 -5.62 -1.14
C TYR A 67 5.15 -6.98 -1.44
N ARG A 68 6.44 -6.99 -1.75
CA ARG A 68 7.27 -8.20 -1.72
C ARG A 68 7.67 -8.51 -0.28
N GLN A 69 7.62 -9.79 0.10
CA GLN A 69 7.89 -10.22 1.47
C GLN A 69 9.32 -9.89 1.91
N GLU A 70 10.29 -10.13 1.04
CA GLU A 70 11.71 -9.89 1.30
C GLU A 70 11.98 -8.40 1.54
N TRP A 71 11.37 -7.53 0.73
CA TRP A 71 11.47 -6.10 0.91
C TRP A 71 10.80 -5.65 2.21
N LEU A 72 9.59 -6.15 2.53
CA LEU A 72 8.88 -5.75 3.74
C LEU A 72 9.66 -6.11 5.01
N ALA A 73 10.22 -7.33 5.06
CA ALA A 73 11.07 -7.76 6.17
C ALA A 73 12.34 -6.91 6.31
N ALA A 74 12.98 -6.53 5.19
CA ALA A 74 14.17 -5.67 5.20
C ALA A 74 13.84 -4.23 5.59
N PHE A 75 12.76 -3.66 5.05
CA PHE A 75 12.30 -2.31 5.34
C PHE A 75 11.96 -2.15 6.83
N LEU A 76 11.30 -3.12 7.45
CA LEU A 76 10.98 -3.07 8.88
C LEU A 76 12.23 -3.09 9.77
N GLN A 77 13.34 -3.67 9.31
CA GLN A 77 14.62 -3.69 10.03
C GLN A 77 15.48 -2.44 9.78
N ALA A 78 15.31 -1.77 8.65
CA ALA A 78 16.07 -0.59 8.26
C ALA A 78 15.20 0.37 7.42
N PRO A 79 14.21 1.03 8.03
CA PRO A 79 13.28 1.86 7.27
C PRO A 79 13.96 3.12 6.75
N TYR A 80 13.56 3.56 5.57
CA TYR A 80 13.99 4.80 4.93
C TYR A 80 12.77 5.59 4.44
N PRO A 81 12.91 6.91 4.20
CA PRO A 81 11.78 7.73 3.76
C PRO A 81 11.27 7.31 2.37
N LEU A 82 10.02 6.84 2.31
CA LEU A 82 9.35 6.51 1.03
C LEU A 82 8.60 7.71 0.43
N TYR A 83 8.32 8.72 1.24
CA TYR A 83 7.59 9.94 0.87
C TYR A 83 8.52 11.13 1.14
N PRO A 84 9.14 11.74 0.12
CA PRO A 84 10.18 12.74 0.31
C PRO A 84 9.72 13.92 1.17
N SER A 85 8.50 14.41 0.95
CA SER A 85 7.91 15.48 1.77
C SER A 85 6.99 14.99 2.88
N GLY A 86 7.02 13.71 3.25
CA GLY A 86 6.11 13.12 4.23
C GLY A 86 4.76 12.68 3.64
N TYR A 87 3.96 12.01 4.45
CA TYR A 87 2.68 11.43 3.99
C TYR A 87 1.58 12.52 3.97
N PHE A 88 0.95 12.69 2.80
CA PHE A 88 -0.14 13.66 2.62
C PHE A 88 -1.26 13.48 3.66
N PRO A 89 -1.79 14.56 4.28
CA PRO A 89 -1.67 15.95 3.87
C PRO A 89 -0.51 16.75 4.49
N GLU A 90 0.20 16.21 5.48
CA GLU A 90 1.23 16.96 6.19
C GLU A 90 2.56 16.99 5.43
N SER A 91 2.64 17.80 4.38
CA SER A 91 3.90 18.05 3.66
C SER A 91 4.89 18.80 4.55
N LYS A 92 6.08 18.22 4.73
CA LYS A 92 7.19 18.78 5.50
C LYS A 92 8.15 19.46 4.54
N LEU A 93 7.88 20.73 4.26
CA LEU A 93 8.65 21.55 3.32
C LEU A 93 9.36 22.69 4.06
N GLN A 94 10.51 23.09 3.54
CA GLN A 94 11.21 24.32 3.90
C GLN A 94 11.31 25.24 2.68
N ASP A 95 11.09 26.53 2.91
CA ASP A 95 11.25 27.58 1.90
C ASP A 95 12.75 27.86 1.68
N THR A 96 13.16 27.94 0.41
CA THR A 96 14.52 28.29 0.01
C THR A 96 14.50 29.29 -1.14
N ALA A 97 15.64 29.94 -1.42
CA ALA A 97 15.73 30.90 -2.52
C ALA A 97 15.40 30.30 -3.90
N ASP A 98 15.58 28.98 -4.06
CA ASP A 98 15.34 28.26 -5.31
C ASP A 98 13.97 27.54 -5.33
N GLY A 99 13.17 27.69 -4.27
CA GLY A 99 11.83 27.10 -4.10
C GLY A 99 11.70 26.18 -2.87
N ASP A 100 10.50 25.64 -2.67
CA ASP A 100 10.22 24.74 -1.56
C ASP A 100 10.90 23.37 -1.77
N ILE A 101 11.64 22.90 -0.76
CA ILE A 101 12.23 21.55 -0.74
C ILE A 101 11.78 20.78 0.50
N PRO A 102 11.83 19.44 0.49
CA PRO A 102 11.56 18.67 1.70
C PRO A 102 12.48 19.03 2.87
N ASN A 103 11.90 19.15 4.07
CA ASN A 103 12.65 19.25 5.31
C ASN A 103 12.76 17.87 5.95
N GLU A 104 13.89 17.20 5.75
CA GLU A 104 14.14 15.86 6.27
C GLU A 104 14.06 15.77 7.80
N ASN A 105 14.38 16.86 8.51
CA ASN A 105 14.35 16.89 9.97
C ASN A 105 12.93 16.84 10.55
N ASP A 106 11.93 17.19 9.74
CA ASP A 106 10.52 17.24 10.15
C ASP A 106 9.76 15.96 9.73
N LEU A 107 10.42 15.04 9.01
CA LEU A 107 9.83 13.77 8.61
C LEU A 107 9.58 12.87 9.81
N VAL A 108 8.42 12.22 9.81
CA VAL A 108 8.11 11.19 10.81
C VAL A 108 9.05 10.00 10.60
N THR A 109 9.87 9.69 11.61
CA THR A 109 10.71 8.49 11.60
C THR A 109 9.85 7.25 11.77
N HIS A 110 9.99 6.29 10.85
CA HIS A 110 9.29 5.02 10.94
C HIS A 110 9.91 4.14 12.04
N LEU A 111 9.08 3.31 12.69
CA LEU A 111 9.54 2.34 13.69
C LEU A 111 10.50 1.33 13.05
N GLN A 112 11.67 1.15 13.67
CA GLN A 112 12.62 0.09 13.35
C GLN A 112 12.37 -1.12 14.25
N LEU A 113 12.29 -2.32 13.69
CA LEU A 113 12.04 -3.57 14.38
C LEU A 113 13.31 -4.42 14.47
N SER A 114 13.34 -5.31 15.48
CA SER A 114 14.31 -6.39 15.53
C SER A 114 14.06 -7.37 14.38
N GLU A 115 15.06 -8.18 13.99
CA GLU A 115 14.90 -9.22 12.96
C GLU A 115 13.70 -10.15 13.26
N SER A 116 13.55 -10.58 14.52
CA SER A 116 12.45 -11.45 14.94
C SER A 116 11.09 -10.76 14.83
N ASP A 117 10.97 -9.51 15.29
CA ASP A 117 9.70 -8.77 15.22
C ASP A 117 9.36 -8.42 13.77
N ALA A 118 10.36 -8.06 12.95
CA ALA A 118 10.19 -7.79 11.54
C ALA A 118 9.67 -9.02 10.79
N SER A 119 10.19 -10.21 11.08
CA SER A 119 9.69 -11.47 10.51
C SER A 119 8.23 -11.72 10.89
N GLU A 120 7.89 -11.62 12.19
CA GLU A 120 6.53 -11.89 12.67
C GLU A 120 5.50 -10.89 12.12
N VAL A 121 5.84 -9.60 12.11
CA VAL A 121 5.00 -8.54 11.53
C VAL A 121 4.86 -8.73 10.02
N THR A 122 5.94 -9.07 9.32
CA THR A 122 5.90 -9.37 7.89
C THR A 122 4.97 -10.52 7.60
N ASP A 123 5.09 -11.64 8.31
CA ASP A 123 4.24 -12.82 8.09
C ASP A 123 2.75 -12.48 8.28
N TYR A 124 2.41 -11.70 9.31
CA TYR A 124 1.05 -11.23 9.50
C TYR A 124 0.57 -10.34 8.33
N LEU A 125 1.34 -9.32 7.97
CA LEU A 125 0.98 -8.38 6.90
C LEU A 125 0.87 -9.05 5.54
N MET A 126 1.70 -10.07 5.26
CA MET A 126 1.65 -10.84 4.02
C MET A 126 0.38 -11.70 3.91
N ASN A 127 -0.29 -12.00 5.01
CA ASN A 127 -1.61 -12.67 5.00
C ASN A 127 -2.78 -11.70 4.73
N LEU A 128 -2.55 -10.38 4.73
CA LEU A 128 -3.57 -9.39 4.42
C LEU A 128 -3.72 -9.26 2.90
N GLN A 129 -4.61 -10.09 2.33
CA GLN A 129 -4.75 -10.26 0.88
C GLN A 129 -6.21 -10.22 0.37
N PRO A 130 -7.00 -9.18 0.70
CA PRO A 130 -8.41 -9.12 0.30
C PRO A 130 -8.63 -9.03 -1.22
N TYR A 131 -7.59 -8.72 -2.01
CA TYR A 131 -7.68 -8.48 -3.45
C TYR A 131 -7.07 -9.58 -4.32
N THR A 132 -6.79 -10.77 -3.77
CA THR A 132 -6.20 -11.89 -4.54
C THR A 132 -7.00 -12.26 -5.79
N GLU A 133 -8.33 -12.33 -5.69
CA GLU A 133 -9.20 -12.64 -6.84
C GLU A 133 -9.24 -11.51 -7.88
N MET A 134 -9.05 -10.25 -7.47
CA MET A 134 -8.95 -9.15 -8.41
C MET A 134 -7.61 -9.20 -9.17
N LEU A 135 -6.52 -9.50 -8.45
CA LEU A 135 -5.19 -9.61 -9.04
C LEU A 135 -5.02 -10.83 -9.95
N SER A 136 -5.74 -11.94 -9.71
CA SER A 136 -5.70 -13.13 -10.57
C SER A 136 -6.20 -12.86 -11.99
N GLN A 137 -6.93 -11.75 -12.19
CA GLN A 137 -7.45 -11.31 -13.49
C GLN A 137 -6.48 -10.37 -14.23
N ASP A 138 -5.43 -9.89 -13.57
CA ASP A 138 -4.42 -9.06 -14.21
C ASP A 138 -3.53 -9.91 -15.13
N ASN A 139 -3.34 -9.43 -16.35
CA ASN A 139 -2.62 -10.13 -17.42
C ASN A 139 -1.22 -9.56 -17.67
N TYR A 140 -0.67 -8.80 -16.72
CA TYR A 140 0.70 -8.30 -16.85
C TYR A 140 1.67 -9.47 -17.01
N SER A 141 2.62 -9.29 -17.91
CA SER A 141 3.77 -10.16 -18.07
C SER A 141 4.99 -9.30 -18.28
N GLU A 142 6.11 -9.73 -17.70
CA GLU A 142 7.34 -8.94 -17.74
C GLU A 142 7.83 -8.75 -19.18
N GLY A 143 8.00 -7.48 -19.55
CA GLY A 143 8.54 -7.09 -20.84
C GLY A 143 9.87 -6.37 -20.70
N LYS A 144 10.19 -5.60 -21.74
CA LYS A 144 11.37 -4.75 -21.80
C LYS A 144 10.97 -3.39 -22.37
N VAL A 145 11.58 -2.36 -21.83
CA VAL A 145 11.48 -1.00 -22.36
C VAL A 145 12.87 -0.41 -22.52
N SER A 146 13.07 0.40 -23.56
CA SER A 146 14.28 1.23 -23.66
C SER A 146 14.24 2.27 -22.54
N LEU A 147 15.28 2.34 -21.69
CA LEU A 147 15.37 3.33 -20.61
C LEU A 147 15.01 4.75 -21.08
N ARG A 148 15.62 5.20 -22.19
CA ARG A 148 15.30 6.52 -22.78
C ARG A 148 13.81 6.72 -23.09
N MET A 149 13.13 5.70 -23.64
CA MET A 149 11.71 5.82 -23.98
C MET A 149 10.83 5.68 -22.75
N GLY A 150 11.20 4.82 -21.80
CA GLY A 150 10.51 4.71 -20.51
C GLY A 150 10.57 6.02 -19.73
N THR A 151 11.74 6.66 -19.66
CA THR A 151 11.91 7.98 -19.04
C THR A 151 11.08 9.06 -19.74
N LEU A 152 11.06 9.09 -21.07
CA LEU A 152 10.20 10.03 -21.80
C LEU A 152 8.71 9.78 -21.55
N ASP A 153 8.29 8.51 -21.50
CA ASP A 153 6.89 8.17 -21.25
C ASP A 153 6.48 8.55 -19.83
N PHE A 154 7.26 8.15 -18.82
CA PHE A 154 7.02 8.46 -17.41
C PHE A 154 7.01 9.97 -17.15
N ARG A 155 8.08 10.68 -17.56
CA ARG A 155 8.27 12.09 -17.26
C ARG A 155 7.42 12.99 -18.18
N LYS A 156 7.64 12.90 -19.49
CA LYS A 156 7.08 13.90 -20.42
C LYS A 156 5.67 13.57 -20.92
N PHE A 157 5.37 12.30 -21.20
CA PHE A 157 4.11 11.96 -21.85
C PHE A 157 2.99 11.64 -20.86
N LYS A 158 3.35 11.17 -19.66
CA LYS A 158 2.40 10.80 -18.60
C LYS A 158 2.46 11.74 -17.39
N GLY A 159 3.53 12.53 -17.25
CA GLY A 159 3.66 13.51 -16.16
C GLY A 159 3.74 12.87 -14.78
N CYS A 160 4.17 11.61 -14.69
CA CYS A 160 4.31 10.91 -13.41
C CYS A 160 5.35 11.60 -12.51
N ASP A 161 6.35 12.24 -13.13
CA ASP A 161 7.41 13.00 -12.47
C ASP A 161 6.94 14.32 -11.85
N ALA A 162 5.73 14.79 -12.15
CA ALA A 162 5.15 15.93 -11.45
C ALA A 162 4.96 15.66 -9.95
N CYS A 163 4.78 14.38 -9.58
CA CYS A 163 4.57 13.97 -8.19
C CYS A 163 5.61 12.96 -7.69
N HIS A 164 6.13 12.09 -8.55
CA HIS A 164 6.98 10.97 -8.15
C HIS A 164 8.42 11.15 -8.61
N GLN A 165 9.37 10.63 -7.82
CA GLN A 165 10.76 10.50 -8.25
C GLN A 165 11.01 9.15 -8.92
N ASP A 166 11.60 9.14 -10.12
CA ASP A 166 12.07 7.93 -10.82
C ASP A 166 13.62 7.84 -10.84
N SER A 167 14.29 8.73 -10.11
CA SER A 167 15.71 8.67 -9.71
C SER A 167 15.90 9.62 -8.52
N GLU A 168 16.97 9.45 -7.73
CA GLU A 168 17.25 10.31 -6.55
C GLU A 168 17.17 11.83 -6.85
N ASP A 169 17.69 12.25 -8.01
CA ASP A 169 17.79 13.66 -8.40
C ASP A 169 16.68 14.14 -9.36
N ASN A 170 15.60 13.38 -9.57
CA ASN A 170 14.57 13.77 -10.55
C ASN A 170 13.15 13.40 -10.16
N GLY A 171 12.23 14.34 -10.38
CA GLY A 171 10.80 14.20 -10.14
C GLY A 171 10.30 15.04 -8.97
N GLY A 172 9.02 14.86 -8.63
CA GLY A 172 8.33 15.61 -7.60
C GLY A 172 8.39 14.95 -6.22
N PHE A 173 8.05 15.71 -5.19
CA PHE A 173 8.12 15.27 -3.78
C PHE A 173 6.78 14.91 -3.15
N SER A 174 5.67 15.06 -3.87
CA SER A 174 4.30 14.93 -3.35
C SER A 174 3.77 13.49 -3.39
N GLY A 175 4.37 12.64 -4.22
CA GLY A 175 4.13 11.20 -4.30
C GLY A 175 5.27 10.41 -3.66
N PRO A 176 5.08 9.10 -3.43
CA PRO A 176 6.18 8.24 -3.02
C PRO A 176 7.26 8.15 -4.11
N ILE A 177 8.49 7.93 -3.69
CA ILE A 177 9.59 7.56 -4.60
C ILE A 177 9.22 6.30 -5.39
N LEU A 178 9.69 6.19 -6.63
CA LEU A 178 9.43 5.07 -7.52
C LEU A 178 10.68 4.44 -8.14
N TYR A 179 11.87 5.01 -7.94
CA TYR A 179 13.13 4.42 -8.43
C TYR A 179 13.39 3.02 -7.84
N ASP A 180 12.94 2.78 -6.61
CA ASP A 180 13.02 1.47 -5.93
C ASP A 180 11.76 0.60 -6.07
N ALA A 181 10.73 1.07 -6.78
CA ALA A 181 9.39 0.49 -6.69
C ALA A 181 9.34 -0.99 -7.08
N TRP A 182 10.24 -1.43 -7.98
CA TRP A 182 10.29 -2.81 -8.43
C TRP A 182 10.72 -3.81 -7.35
N SER A 183 11.67 -3.43 -6.49
CA SER A 183 12.11 -4.26 -5.37
C SER A 183 11.05 -4.32 -4.26
N ARG A 184 10.26 -3.25 -4.12
CA ARG A 184 9.24 -3.08 -3.09
C ARG A 184 7.89 -3.68 -3.42
N LEU A 185 7.39 -3.47 -4.64
CA LEU A 185 6.01 -3.75 -5.03
C LEU A 185 5.91 -4.99 -5.90
N GLN A 186 4.79 -5.71 -5.79
CA GLN A 186 4.49 -6.83 -6.66
C GLN A 186 4.08 -6.35 -8.07
N PRO A 187 4.54 -6.98 -9.17
CA PRO A 187 4.30 -6.48 -10.52
C PRO A 187 2.81 -6.36 -10.89
N HIS A 188 2.01 -7.37 -10.54
CA HIS A 188 0.56 -7.36 -10.76
C HIS A 188 -0.15 -6.26 -9.96
N TYR A 189 0.34 -5.94 -8.75
CA TYR A 189 -0.16 -4.79 -8.00
C TYR A 189 0.14 -3.48 -8.73
N ILE A 190 1.36 -3.28 -9.23
CA ILE A 190 1.72 -2.06 -9.98
C ILE A 190 0.80 -1.91 -11.20
N SER A 191 0.64 -2.99 -11.99
CA SER A 191 -0.25 -3.00 -13.16
C SER A 191 -1.70 -2.65 -12.80
N ALA A 192 -2.28 -3.37 -11.84
CA ALA A 192 -3.67 -3.17 -11.43
C ALA A 192 -3.91 -1.80 -10.79
N PHE A 193 -2.97 -1.30 -9.98
CA PHE A 193 -3.04 0.02 -9.38
C PHE A 193 -3.00 1.12 -10.45
N LEU A 194 -2.10 1.01 -11.43
CA LEU A 194 -2.04 1.94 -12.55
C LEU A 194 -3.30 1.92 -13.42
N LYS A 195 -3.95 0.75 -13.61
CA LYS A 195 -5.23 0.65 -14.33
C LYS A 195 -6.35 1.41 -13.62
N ASN A 196 -6.43 1.32 -12.29
CA ASN A 196 -7.46 2.02 -11.51
C ASN A 196 -7.07 2.23 -10.04
N PRO A 197 -6.42 3.37 -9.69
CA PRO A 197 -6.04 3.66 -8.31
C PRO A 197 -7.22 3.70 -7.32
N LEU A 198 -8.41 4.10 -7.80
CA LEU A 198 -9.61 4.24 -6.97
C LEU A 198 -10.16 2.89 -6.46
N GLN A 199 -9.83 1.78 -7.11
CA GLN A 199 -10.21 0.45 -6.62
C GLN A 199 -9.47 0.06 -5.33
N TRP A 200 -8.25 0.57 -5.17
CA TRP A 200 -7.39 0.29 -4.01
C TRP A 200 -7.63 1.28 -2.87
N ASP A 201 -7.78 2.55 -3.23
CA ASP A 201 -8.00 3.65 -2.30
C ASP A 201 -8.96 4.66 -2.95
N PRO A 202 -10.26 4.65 -2.59
CA PRO A 202 -11.25 5.57 -3.12
C PRO A 202 -10.93 7.05 -2.87
N ASN A 203 -10.09 7.34 -1.87
CA ASN A 203 -9.65 8.69 -1.52
C ASN A 203 -8.20 8.98 -1.95
N THR A 204 -7.63 8.17 -2.85
CA THR A 204 -6.29 8.45 -3.39
C THR A 204 -6.28 9.79 -4.13
N ILE A 205 -5.15 10.49 -4.01
CA ILE A 205 -4.87 11.71 -4.77
C ILE A 205 -4.21 11.41 -6.12
N MET A 206 -3.79 10.16 -6.36
CA MET A 206 -3.25 9.77 -7.64
C MET A 206 -4.36 9.79 -8.69
N PRO A 207 -4.20 10.53 -9.81
CA PRO A 207 -5.22 10.58 -10.85
C PRO A 207 -5.40 9.20 -11.48
N VAL A 208 -6.61 8.90 -11.96
CA VAL A 208 -6.85 7.71 -12.79
C VAL A 208 -6.28 7.98 -14.18
N PRO A 209 -5.15 7.35 -14.55
CA PRO A 209 -4.50 7.65 -15.81
C PRO A 209 -5.35 7.09 -16.97
N GLN A 210 -5.60 7.92 -17.97
CA GLN A 210 -6.31 7.52 -19.18
C GLN A 210 -5.33 6.84 -20.15
N MET A 211 -5.07 5.55 -19.94
CA MET A 211 -4.13 4.78 -20.74
C MET A 211 -4.63 3.38 -21.07
N ASN A 212 -4.20 2.86 -22.23
CA ASN A 212 -4.49 1.48 -22.60
C ASN A 212 -3.56 0.51 -21.86
N GLU A 213 -3.92 -0.78 -21.88
CA GLU A 213 -3.20 -1.84 -21.17
C GLU A 213 -1.71 -1.91 -21.55
N GLN A 214 -1.38 -1.77 -22.83
CA GLN A 214 0.02 -1.82 -23.25
C GLN A 214 0.84 -0.66 -22.68
N ALA A 215 0.25 0.53 -22.54
CA ALA A 215 0.91 1.66 -21.89
C ALA A 215 1.11 1.42 -20.38
N VAL A 216 0.14 0.79 -19.71
CA VAL A 216 0.31 0.35 -18.31
C VAL A 216 1.51 -0.59 -18.21
N HIS A 217 1.55 -1.66 -19.02
CA HIS A 217 2.63 -2.66 -18.93
C HIS A 217 4.00 -2.05 -19.21
N LYS A 218 4.10 -1.09 -20.15
CA LYS A 218 5.35 -0.35 -20.41
C LYS A 218 5.82 0.49 -19.23
N LEU A 219 4.91 1.06 -18.44
CA LEU A 219 5.28 1.78 -17.21
C LEU A 219 5.75 0.80 -16.13
N VAL A 220 5.11 -0.37 -15.99
CA VAL A 220 5.59 -1.43 -15.09
C VAL A 220 6.99 -1.89 -15.50
N ASP A 221 7.22 -2.14 -16.79
CA ASP A 221 8.53 -2.52 -17.32
C ASP A 221 9.58 -1.41 -17.14
N TYR A 222 9.15 -0.13 -17.13
CA TYR A 222 10.05 0.99 -16.83
C TYR A 222 10.47 0.99 -15.35
N LEU A 223 9.52 0.83 -14.43
CA LEU A 223 9.82 0.71 -13.00
C LEU A 223 10.74 -0.48 -12.72
N LYS A 224 10.53 -1.60 -13.42
CA LYS A 224 11.47 -2.73 -13.43
C LYS A 224 12.86 -2.30 -13.89
N ALA A 225 12.95 -1.68 -15.06
CA ALA A 225 14.23 -1.35 -15.67
C ALA A 225 15.06 -0.36 -14.84
N ILE A 226 14.43 0.60 -14.14
CA ILE A 226 15.14 1.52 -13.23
C ILE A 226 15.52 0.84 -11.92
N GLY A 227 14.63 0.02 -11.33
CA GLY A 227 14.91 -0.65 -10.06
C GLY A 227 15.89 -1.83 -10.15
N GLU A 228 16.18 -2.34 -11.35
CA GLU A 228 17.22 -3.36 -11.60
C GLU A 228 18.58 -2.75 -12.01
N ALA A 229 18.62 -1.44 -12.27
CA ALA A 229 19.84 -0.74 -12.69
C ALA A 229 20.63 -0.12 -11.53
N GLU A 230 20.01 -0.01 -10.35
CA GLU A 230 20.60 0.40 -9.07
C GLU A 230 21.20 -0.79 -8.32
#